data_AF-A0A7S0GQT0-F1
#
_entry.id   AF-A0A7S0GQT0-F1
#
_cell.length_a   1.000
_cell.length_b   1.000
_cell.length_c   1.000
_cell.angle_alpha   90.00
_cell.angle_beta   90.00
_cell.angle_gamma   90.00
#
_symmetry.space_group_name_H-M   'P 1'
#
loop_
_entity.id
_entity.type
_entity.pdbx_description
1 polymer ?
#
loop_
_entity_poly.entity_id
_entity_poly.type
_entity_poly.pdbx_seq_one_letter_code
_entity_poly.pdbx_strand_id
1 'polypeptide(L)'
;GVHPRMTTGSRHSHRWGGLVMCFGAGCLFLSGSMLTRAYLAPEPNVSPPGYPFISGDFPAFHKTYADIPKTIGVNLQRTRMNDSSGVESVVARGKTVWTPTAKGDWLTILIPSISRGNVDYVSITVRSILDQVEKYTGDKNISILIVDNTPAGKHDAIEGLLARYGESKSISFNEQPRKGRVDEGSDPDKANKPGARVRRQTRDLVYTLRQFPSDSAHVLVMEDDFFFCPHALEAILYTIHKAYRMDSDWLTIKVSYGFNGIILRAKDVEPFASYLFEHRARRPPDHLQTEWWAGETAQSRKYKNGRSYFVFRYNLLEHIGIKSSLRSTEMRGFGVCGQEMNTDLMFQVDAFDSRKCGHTDMCPCHEDDKKNNWLSMENKKKIPAYKFD
;
A
#
# COMPACT_ATOMS: atom_id res chain seq x y z
N GLY A 1 59.14 49.74 13.68
CA GLY A 1 60.44 49.28 13.15
C GLY A 1 60.24 47.96 12.43
N VAL A 2 60.57 47.94 11.14
CA VAL A 2 61.12 46.84 10.31
C VAL A 2 60.52 45.42 10.43
N HIS A 3 59.84 45.02 9.35
CA HIS A 3 59.48 43.66 8.92
C HIS A 3 60.72 42.77 8.65
N PRO A 4 60.59 41.42 8.60
CA PRO A 4 60.35 40.77 7.30
C PRO A 4 59.37 39.59 7.28
N ARG A 5 58.82 39.42 6.07
CA ARG A 5 58.03 38.31 5.51
C ARG A 5 58.90 37.07 5.25
N MET A 6 58.26 35.88 5.24
CA MET A 6 58.39 34.81 4.22
C MET A 6 57.06 34.02 4.20
N THR A 7 56.19 34.11 3.18
CA THR A 7 56.13 33.39 1.87
C THR A 7 56.07 31.85 1.99
N THR A 8 54.85 31.29 1.95
CA THR A 8 54.19 30.57 0.82
C THR A 8 54.79 29.20 0.45
N GLY A 9 53.96 28.16 0.52
CA GLY A 9 54.25 26.85 -0.07
C GLY A 9 53.06 25.90 0.02
N SER A 10 52.14 25.98 -0.97
CA SER A 10 51.09 24.97 -1.19
C SER A 10 51.68 23.70 -1.81
N ARG A 11 51.28 22.52 -1.32
CA ARG A 11 51.18 21.26 -2.11
C ARG A 11 50.43 20.22 -1.26
N HIS A 12 49.14 20.01 -1.54
CA HIS A 12 48.42 18.81 -1.12
C HIS A 12 48.53 17.77 -2.24
N SER A 13 49.31 16.72 -2.00
CA SER A 13 49.30 15.49 -2.79
C SER A 13 48.44 14.45 -2.08
N HIS A 14 47.32 14.07 -2.68
CA HIS A 14 46.57 12.88 -2.28
C HIS A 14 47.36 11.63 -2.71
N ARG A 15 47.91 10.89 -1.74
CA ARG A 15 48.35 9.51 -1.93
C ARG A 15 47.20 8.57 -1.58
N TRP A 16 46.72 7.82 -2.57
CA TRP A 16 45.96 6.59 -2.36
C TRP A 16 46.95 5.47 -2.01
N GLY A 17 46.95 5.03 -0.75
CA GLY A 17 47.65 3.83 -0.33
C GLY A 17 46.78 2.61 -0.54
N GLY A 18 47.04 1.85 -1.62
CA GLY A 18 46.53 0.50 -1.77
C GLY A 18 47.40 -0.47 -0.97
N LEU A 19 46.82 -1.13 0.03
CA LEU A 19 47.44 -2.21 0.78
C LEU A 19 47.26 -3.52 -0.02
N VAL A 20 48.36 -4.13 -0.43
CA VAL A 20 48.38 -5.47 -1.03
C VAL A 20 48.96 -6.41 0.02
N MET A 21 48.16 -7.39 0.47
CA MET A 21 48.66 -8.55 1.20
C MET A 21 48.52 -9.78 0.30
N CYS A 22 49.66 -10.43 0.02
CA CYS A 22 49.74 -11.73 -0.64
C CYS A 22 50.13 -12.80 0.38
N PHE A 23 49.44 -13.94 0.35
CA PHE A 23 49.93 -15.19 0.93
C PHE A 23 49.62 -16.34 -0.02
N GLY A 24 50.66 -17.13 -0.35
CA GLY A 24 50.55 -18.56 -0.68
C GLY A 24 49.96 -18.96 -2.04
N ALA A 25 50.84 -19.18 -3.01
CA ALA A 25 50.71 -20.08 -4.17
C ALA A 25 49.49 -19.92 -5.10
N GLY A 26 49.60 -18.98 -6.06
CA GLY A 26 48.85 -19.03 -7.32
C GLY A 26 48.32 -17.67 -7.79
N CYS A 27 49.13 -16.89 -8.49
CA CYS A 27 48.65 -15.72 -9.23
C CYS A 27 48.11 -16.17 -10.59
N LEU A 28 46.79 -16.24 -10.75
CA LEU A 28 46.13 -16.34 -12.05
C LEU A 28 45.78 -14.94 -12.55
N PHE A 29 46.46 -14.50 -13.62
CA PHE A 29 46.03 -13.38 -14.44
C PHE A 29 44.93 -13.85 -15.40
N LEU A 30 43.71 -13.36 -15.23
CA LEU A 30 42.65 -13.44 -16.23
C LEU A 30 42.40 -12.05 -16.81
N SER A 31 43.09 -11.73 -17.91
CA SER A 31 42.69 -10.66 -18.82
C SER A 31 41.57 -11.20 -19.70
N GLY A 32 40.33 -10.74 -19.47
CA GLY A 32 39.15 -11.14 -20.24
C GLY A 32 38.21 -9.98 -20.47
N SER A 33 38.49 -9.24 -21.55
CA SER A 33 37.58 -8.53 -22.45
C SER A 33 36.13 -8.28 -22.01
N MET A 34 35.82 -6.98 -21.98
CA MET A 34 34.51 -6.34 -22.06
C MET A 34 33.46 -7.12 -22.87
N LEU A 35 32.34 -7.45 -22.23
CA LEU A 35 31.05 -7.65 -22.89
C LEU A 35 30.23 -6.37 -22.71
N THR A 36 30.54 -5.38 -23.55
CA THR A 36 29.68 -4.22 -23.76
C THR A 36 28.47 -4.70 -24.56
N ARG A 37 27.35 -4.97 -23.88
CA ARG A 37 26.06 -5.14 -24.57
C ARG A 37 25.64 -3.77 -25.07
N ALA A 38 25.89 -3.51 -26.34
CA ALA A 38 25.40 -2.34 -27.04
C ALA A 38 23.86 -2.32 -26.96
N TYR A 39 23.32 -1.35 -26.22
CA TYR A 39 21.93 -0.95 -26.33
C TYR A 39 21.78 -0.20 -27.66
N LEU A 40 21.25 -0.88 -28.67
CA LEU A 40 20.73 -0.22 -29.85
C LEU A 40 19.47 0.55 -29.43
N ALA A 41 19.45 1.84 -29.73
CA ALA A 41 18.28 2.70 -29.55
C ALA A 41 17.12 2.17 -30.40
N PRO A 42 15.88 2.10 -29.86
CA PRO A 42 14.72 1.79 -30.69
C PRO A 42 14.35 3.00 -31.55
N GLU A 43 14.04 2.73 -32.81
CA GLU A 43 13.53 3.71 -33.78
C GLU A 43 12.25 4.40 -33.28
N PRO A 44 11.99 5.66 -33.69
CA PRO A 44 10.78 6.37 -33.35
C PRO A 44 9.62 5.97 -34.27
N ASN A 45 8.41 6.05 -33.72
CA ASN A 45 7.12 6.07 -34.43
C ASN A 45 6.60 4.75 -35.00
N VAL A 46 6.03 3.93 -34.12
CA VAL A 46 4.79 3.21 -34.41
C VAL A 46 3.84 3.42 -33.23
N SER A 47 2.73 4.13 -33.45
CA SER A 47 1.63 4.23 -32.49
C SER A 47 1.11 2.83 -32.18
N PRO A 48 0.96 2.42 -30.91
CA PRO A 48 0.38 1.12 -30.62
C PRO A 48 -1.12 1.15 -31.00
N PRO A 49 -1.65 0.05 -31.59
CA PRO A 49 -3.07 -0.08 -31.83
C PRO A 49 -3.81 -0.05 -30.49
N GLY A 50 -4.98 0.61 -30.48
CA GLY A 50 -5.83 0.71 -29.29
C GLY A 50 -6.04 -0.66 -28.65
N TYR A 51 -5.75 -0.75 -27.36
CA TYR A 51 -6.04 -1.95 -26.58
C TYR A 51 -7.56 -2.18 -26.61
N PRO A 52 -8.05 -3.34 -27.11
CA PRO A 52 -9.42 -3.73 -26.83
C PRO A 52 -9.53 -3.91 -25.31
N PHE A 53 -10.58 -3.34 -24.72
CA PHE A 53 -11.03 -3.66 -23.37
C PHE A 53 -11.13 -5.20 -23.28
N ILE A 54 -10.18 -5.82 -22.59
CA ILE A 54 -10.29 -7.24 -22.26
C ILE A 54 -11.23 -7.30 -21.07
N SER A 55 -12.52 -7.51 -21.34
CA SER A 55 -13.45 -8.08 -20.38
C SER A 55 -13.02 -9.53 -20.14
N GLY A 56 -11.92 -9.69 -19.41
CA GLY A 56 -11.54 -10.99 -18.88
C GLY A 56 -12.58 -11.31 -17.82
N ASP A 57 -13.44 -12.28 -18.12
CA ASP A 57 -14.28 -12.90 -17.12
C ASP A 57 -13.37 -13.33 -15.97
N PHE A 58 -13.49 -12.65 -14.82
CA PHE A 58 -13.07 -13.22 -13.55
C PHE A 58 -13.64 -14.65 -13.49
N PRO A 59 -12.92 -15.65 -12.94
CA PRO A 59 -13.57 -16.92 -12.62
C PRO A 59 -14.86 -16.60 -11.89
N ALA A 60 -15.99 -16.97 -12.50
CA ALA A 60 -17.28 -16.35 -12.25
C ALA A 60 -17.59 -16.26 -10.75
N PHE A 61 -17.43 -15.07 -10.16
CA PHE A 61 -17.93 -14.71 -8.83
C PHE A 61 -19.47 -14.51 -8.84
N HIS A 62 -20.14 -14.96 -9.91
CA HIS A 62 -21.54 -14.66 -10.23
C HIS A 62 -22.58 -15.65 -9.68
N LYS A 63 -22.20 -16.65 -8.89
CA LYS A 63 -23.17 -17.47 -8.16
C LYS A 63 -22.88 -17.43 -6.66
N THR A 64 -23.95 -17.18 -5.90
CA THR A 64 -24.10 -17.27 -4.43
C THR A 64 -23.50 -16.16 -3.56
N TYR A 65 -23.99 -14.92 -3.73
CA TYR A 65 -24.20 -14.00 -2.58
C TYR A 65 -25.67 -13.90 -2.14
N ALA A 66 -26.60 -14.52 -2.88
CA ALA A 66 -28.05 -14.45 -2.60
C ALA A 66 -28.56 -15.40 -1.50
N ASP A 67 -27.74 -16.38 -1.06
CA ASP A 67 -28.17 -17.44 -0.12
C ASP A 67 -27.50 -17.38 1.26
N ILE A 68 -27.07 -16.19 1.71
CA ILE A 68 -26.78 -15.99 3.13
C ILE A 68 -28.14 -15.98 3.86
N PRO A 69 -28.41 -16.92 4.80
CA PRO A 69 -29.69 -16.95 5.50
C PRO A 69 -29.92 -15.62 6.22
N LYS A 70 -30.96 -14.87 5.84
CA LYS A 70 -31.33 -13.57 6.42
C LYS A 70 -31.68 -13.59 7.91
N THR A 71 -31.70 -14.75 8.55
CA THR A 71 -31.89 -14.88 9.99
C THR A 71 -31.34 -16.23 10.42
N ILE A 72 -30.09 -16.28 10.87
CA ILE A 72 -29.70 -17.32 11.83
C ILE A 72 -29.98 -16.72 13.21
N GLY A 73 -31.10 -17.12 13.82
CA GLY A 73 -31.35 -16.88 15.23
C GLY A 73 -30.30 -17.65 16.04
N VAL A 74 -29.17 -17.01 16.33
CA VAL A 74 -28.13 -17.57 17.20
C VAL A 74 -28.27 -16.91 18.56
N ASN A 75 -28.45 -17.72 19.61
CA ASN A 75 -28.22 -17.27 20.97
C ASN A 75 -26.73 -16.95 21.12
N LEU A 76 -26.38 -15.67 21.06
CA LEU A 76 -25.01 -15.17 21.24
C LEU A 76 -24.81 -14.81 22.71
N GLN A 77 -23.87 -15.46 23.38
CA GLN A 77 -23.33 -14.95 24.63
C GLN A 77 -22.26 -13.91 24.31
N ARG A 78 -22.54 -12.64 24.62
CA ARG A 78 -21.56 -11.55 24.54
C ARG A 78 -20.72 -11.56 25.80
N THR A 79 -19.42 -11.80 25.65
CA THR A 79 -18.43 -11.56 26.71
C THR A 79 -17.68 -10.30 26.37
N ARG A 80 -17.94 -9.21 27.10
CA ARG A 80 -17.27 -7.93 26.90
C ARG A 80 -15.91 -7.98 27.59
N MET A 81 -14.83 -8.07 26.83
CA MET A 81 -13.49 -7.76 27.35
C MET A 81 -13.24 -6.27 27.19
N ASN A 82 -12.88 -5.59 28.28
CA ASN A 82 -12.47 -4.18 28.27
C ASN A 82 -11.02 -4.09 27.76
N ASP A 83 -10.81 -4.29 26.45
CA ASP A 83 -9.57 -3.88 25.81
C ASP A 83 -9.83 -2.65 24.91
N SER A 84 -8.83 -1.80 24.79
CA SER A 84 -8.88 -0.56 24.00
C SER A 84 -8.72 -0.81 22.49
N SER A 85 -8.69 -2.07 22.03
CA SER A 85 -8.48 -2.42 20.62
C SER A 85 -9.75 -2.34 19.78
N GLY A 86 -10.92 -2.19 20.42
CA GLY A 86 -12.19 -2.02 19.70
C GLY A 86 -12.62 -3.28 18.95
N VAL A 87 -12.19 -4.47 19.36
CA VAL A 87 -12.63 -5.75 18.79
C VAL A 87 -13.39 -6.56 19.84
N GLU A 88 -14.69 -6.82 19.64
CA GLU A 88 -15.41 -7.79 20.45
C GLU A 88 -15.17 -9.19 19.89
N SER A 89 -14.84 -10.10 20.80
CA SER A 89 -14.83 -11.53 20.52
C SER A 89 -16.21 -12.09 20.84
N VAL A 90 -16.91 -12.58 19.81
CA VAL A 90 -18.16 -13.31 20.00
C VAL A 90 -17.87 -14.80 19.82
N VAL A 91 -18.03 -15.57 20.88
CA VAL A 91 -17.85 -17.03 20.82
C VAL A 91 -19.15 -17.64 20.29
N ALA A 92 -19.17 -17.98 19.00
CA ALA A 92 -20.28 -18.72 18.39
C ALA A 92 -19.84 -20.16 18.15
N ARG A 93 -20.48 -21.12 18.83
CA ARG A 93 -20.21 -22.58 18.70
C ARG A 93 -18.74 -22.95 18.93
N GLY A 94 -18.10 -22.37 19.94
CA GLY A 94 -16.70 -22.66 20.28
C GLY A 94 -15.67 -22.07 19.31
N LYS A 95 -16.09 -21.27 18.32
CA LYS A 95 -15.19 -20.47 17.49
C LYS A 95 -15.34 -19.00 17.87
N THR A 96 -14.22 -18.38 18.23
CA THR A 96 -14.16 -16.93 18.43
C THR A 96 -14.30 -16.25 17.07
N VAL A 97 -15.42 -15.55 16.88
CA VAL A 97 -15.64 -14.66 15.74
C VAL A 97 -15.24 -13.27 16.19
N TRP A 98 -14.22 -12.72 15.55
CA TRP A 98 -13.80 -11.35 15.76
C TRP A 98 -14.66 -10.45 14.88
N THR A 99 -15.45 -9.59 15.50
CA THR A 99 -16.15 -8.51 14.81
C THR A 99 -15.48 -7.21 15.20
N PRO A 100 -15.07 -6.37 14.24
CA PRO A 100 -14.69 -4.99 14.54
C PRO A 100 -15.86 -4.33 15.29
N THR A 101 -15.58 -3.77 16.46
CA THR A 101 -16.55 -3.06 17.31
C THR A 101 -16.18 -1.60 17.48
N ALA A 102 -15.50 -1.06 16.47
CA ALA A 102 -15.41 0.38 16.31
C ALA A 102 -16.80 0.98 16.45
N LYS A 103 -16.88 2.04 17.26
CA LYS A 103 -18.11 2.83 17.39
C LYS A 103 -18.40 3.63 16.11
N GLY A 104 -17.38 3.82 15.26
CA GLY A 104 -17.46 4.45 13.95
C GLY A 104 -17.29 3.43 12.82
N ASP A 105 -16.66 3.88 11.72
CA ASP A 105 -16.51 3.09 10.50
C ASP A 105 -15.64 1.83 10.71
N TRP A 106 -15.93 0.75 9.98
CA TRP A 106 -15.02 -0.40 9.98
C TRP A 106 -13.80 -0.15 9.08
N LEU A 107 -13.92 0.77 8.11
CA LEU A 107 -12.86 1.17 7.19
C LEU A 107 -12.96 2.66 6.82
N THR A 108 -11.86 3.39 6.99
CA THR A 108 -11.65 4.70 6.34
C THR A 108 -10.65 4.56 5.20
N ILE A 109 -11.00 5.06 4.02
CA ILE A 109 -10.12 5.12 2.85
C ILE A 109 -9.45 6.52 2.83
N LEU A 110 -8.14 6.56 3.03
CA LEU A 110 -7.35 7.80 3.00
C LEU A 110 -6.74 8.03 1.61
N ILE A 111 -7.03 9.20 1.05
CA ILE A 111 -6.60 9.59 -0.30
C ILE A 111 -5.81 10.91 -0.23
N PRO A 112 -4.46 10.87 -0.16
CA PRO A 112 -3.66 12.07 -0.39
C PRO A 112 -3.76 12.46 -1.87
N SER A 113 -4.08 13.72 -2.14
CA SER A 113 -4.28 14.24 -3.49
C SER A 113 -3.42 15.47 -3.73
N ILE A 114 -2.96 15.64 -4.97
CA ILE A 114 -2.24 16.84 -5.41
C ILE A 114 -2.72 17.27 -6.78
N SER A 115 -2.93 18.58 -6.95
CA SER A 115 -3.31 19.13 -8.24
C SER A 115 -2.24 18.86 -9.31
N ARG A 116 -2.65 18.27 -10.43
CA ARG A 116 -1.80 17.95 -11.60
C ARG A 116 -2.18 18.77 -12.84
N GLY A 117 -2.68 19.98 -12.63
CA GLY A 117 -3.14 20.86 -13.71
C GLY A 117 -4.49 20.41 -14.24
N ASN A 118 -4.55 20.01 -15.51
CA ASN A 118 -5.80 19.68 -16.21
C ASN A 118 -6.22 18.20 -16.12
N VAL A 119 -5.64 17.43 -15.20
CA VAL A 119 -5.93 15.99 -15.05
C VAL A 119 -6.70 15.74 -13.76
N ASP A 120 -7.85 15.08 -13.89
CA ASP A 120 -8.77 14.79 -12.79
C ASP A 120 -8.73 13.31 -12.40
N TYR A 121 -7.65 12.90 -11.74
CA TYR A 121 -7.54 11.53 -11.22
C TYR A 121 -8.44 11.30 -10.01
N VAL A 122 -8.44 12.23 -9.04
CA VAL A 122 -9.17 12.08 -7.78
C VAL A 122 -10.66 11.87 -7.99
N SER A 123 -11.31 12.53 -8.95
CA SER A 123 -12.74 12.29 -9.18
C SER A 123 -13.03 10.96 -9.85
N ILE A 124 -12.10 10.40 -10.64
CA ILE A 124 -12.23 9.04 -11.18
C ILE A 124 -12.10 8.03 -10.05
N THR A 125 -11.07 8.19 -9.22
CA THR A 125 -10.79 7.37 -8.04
C THR A 125 -11.99 7.34 -7.08
N VAL A 126 -12.50 8.50 -6.67
CA VAL A 126 -13.65 8.59 -5.75
C VAL A 126 -14.91 7.97 -6.35
N ARG A 127 -15.19 8.17 -7.64
CA ARG A 127 -16.33 7.51 -8.30
C ARG A 127 -16.20 6.00 -8.31
N SER A 128 -15.00 5.47 -8.54
CA SER A 128 -14.78 4.02 -8.52
C SER A 128 -15.03 3.40 -7.14
N ILE A 129 -14.64 4.10 -6.08
CA ILE A 129 -14.89 3.67 -4.70
C ILE A 129 -16.39 3.69 -4.42
N LEU A 130 -17.07 4.78 -4.79
CA LEU A 130 -18.52 4.90 -4.59
C LEU A 130 -19.32 3.85 -5.35
N ASP A 131 -18.90 3.50 -6.58
CA ASP A 131 -19.49 2.40 -7.35
C ASP A 131 -19.37 1.05 -6.61
N GLN A 132 -18.22 0.78 -5.98
CA GLN A 132 -18.06 -0.41 -5.14
C GLN A 132 -18.89 -0.34 -3.85
N VAL A 133 -18.94 0.80 -3.16
CA VAL A 133 -19.76 0.99 -1.94
C VAL A 133 -21.25 0.81 -2.21
N GLU A 134 -21.72 1.25 -3.38
CA GLU A 134 -23.11 1.07 -3.80
C GLU A 134 -23.44 -0.43 -3.95
N LYS A 135 -22.56 -1.17 -4.65
CA LYS A 135 -22.70 -2.61 -4.93
C LYS A 135 -22.41 -3.50 -3.73
N TYR A 136 -21.65 -3.01 -2.76
CA TYR A 136 -21.26 -3.76 -1.58
C TYR A 136 -22.46 -4.14 -0.71
N THR A 137 -22.59 -5.43 -0.42
CA THR A 137 -23.71 -5.98 0.37
C THR A 137 -23.41 -6.09 1.87
N GLY A 138 -22.18 -5.78 2.29
CA GLY A 138 -21.74 -5.83 3.68
C GLY A 138 -22.09 -4.58 4.49
N ASP A 139 -21.40 -4.39 5.61
CA ASP A 139 -21.55 -3.20 6.45
C ASP A 139 -21.10 -1.94 5.69
N LYS A 140 -22.02 -0.98 5.50
CA LYS A 140 -21.74 0.26 4.75
C LYS A 140 -21.10 1.37 5.60
N ASN A 141 -20.69 1.10 6.83
CA ASN A 141 -19.91 2.02 7.67
C ASN A 141 -18.47 2.16 7.13
N ILE A 142 -18.36 2.84 5.98
CA ILE A 142 -17.15 3.12 5.24
C ILE A 142 -17.09 4.64 5.02
N SER A 143 -15.96 5.25 5.36
CA SER A 143 -15.68 6.65 5.04
C SER A 143 -14.53 6.81 4.05
N ILE A 144 -14.59 7.90 3.29
CA ILE A 144 -13.53 8.35 2.39
C ILE A 144 -13.05 9.70 2.92
N LEU A 145 -11.75 9.82 3.21
CA LEU A 145 -11.14 11.08 3.59
C LEU A 145 -10.10 11.47 2.55
N ILE A 146 -10.38 12.58 1.87
CA ILE A 146 -9.53 13.16 0.84
C ILE A 146 -8.75 14.30 1.46
N VAL A 147 -7.42 14.27 1.30
CA VAL A 147 -6.53 15.31 1.84
C VAL A 147 -5.85 16.04 0.69
N ASP A 148 -6.19 17.32 0.52
CA ASP A 148 -5.54 18.18 -0.46
C ASP A 148 -4.14 18.59 0.04
N ASN A 149 -3.12 18.05 -0.61
CA ASN A 149 -1.72 18.33 -0.35
C ASN A 149 -1.13 19.35 -1.36
N THR A 150 -1.96 20.00 -2.17
CA THR A 150 -1.53 21.01 -3.15
C THR A 150 -0.77 22.15 -2.46
N PRO A 151 0.51 22.41 -2.81
CA PRO A 151 1.33 23.38 -2.08
C PRO A 151 0.87 24.84 -2.28
N ALA A 152 0.35 25.15 -3.47
CA ALA A 152 -0.16 26.46 -3.83
C ALA A 152 -1.19 26.35 -4.96
N GLY A 153 -2.10 27.31 -5.02
CA GLY A 153 -3.16 27.36 -6.04
C GLY A 153 -4.44 26.65 -5.62
N LYS A 154 -5.25 26.29 -6.62
CA LYS A 154 -6.52 25.57 -6.48
C LYS A 154 -6.37 24.12 -6.94
N HIS A 155 -7.18 23.26 -6.33
CA HIS A 155 -7.35 21.88 -6.75
C HIS A 155 -8.77 21.72 -7.33
N ASP A 156 -8.96 22.16 -8.58
CA ASP A 156 -10.30 22.26 -9.20
C ASP A 156 -11.12 20.96 -9.12
N ALA A 157 -10.47 19.80 -9.26
CA ALA A 157 -11.12 18.50 -9.08
C ALA A 157 -11.68 18.28 -7.66
N ILE A 158 -10.96 18.69 -6.61
CA ILE A 158 -11.45 18.62 -5.23
C ILE A 158 -12.54 19.66 -5.01
N GLU A 159 -12.43 20.86 -5.57
CA GLU A 159 -13.52 21.86 -5.52
C GLU A 159 -14.82 21.27 -6.13
N GLY A 160 -14.71 20.57 -7.26
CA GLY A 160 -15.82 19.87 -7.90
C GLY A 160 -16.40 18.73 -7.06
N LEU A 161 -15.54 17.93 -6.40
CA LEU A 161 -15.98 16.89 -5.47
C LEU A 161 -16.65 17.46 -4.23
N LEU A 162 -16.11 18.55 -3.66
CA LEU A 162 -16.69 19.25 -2.51
C LEU A 162 -18.07 19.83 -2.87
N ALA A 163 -18.21 20.44 -4.05
CA ALA A 163 -19.51 20.94 -4.52
C ALA A 163 -20.55 19.81 -4.69
N ARG A 164 -20.11 18.59 -5.04
CA ARG A 164 -20.99 17.44 -5.25
C ARG A 164 -21.29 16.66 -3.97
N TYR A 165 -20.31 16.52 -3.08
CA TYR A 165 -20.32 15.59 -1.97
C TYR A 165 -20.01 16.22 -0.61
N GLY A 166 -19.88 17.54 -0.51
CA GLY A 166 -19.51 18.23 0.74
C GLY A 166 -20.51 18.04 1.89
N GLU A 167 -21.75 17.65 1.58
CA GLU A 167 -22.78 17.30 2.57
C GLU A 167 -22.84 15.79 2.88
N SER A 168 -22.02 14.97 2.22
CA SER A 168 -21.97 13.53 2.45
C SER A 168 -21.39 13.22 3.82
N LYS A 169 -22.05 12.32 4.57
CA LYS A 169 -21.51 11.82 5.85
C LYS A 169 -20.35 10.83 5.66
N SER A 170 -20.29 10.19 4.49
CA SER A 170 -19.29 9.16 4.17
C SER A 170 -18.07 9.74 3.44
N ILE A 171 -18.05 11.03 3.12
CA ILE A 171 -16.92 11.68 2.44
C ILE A 171 -16.54 12.93 3.21
N SER A 172 -15.28 13.02 3.62
CA SER A 172 -14.70 14.20 4.25
C SER A 172 -13.51 14.73 3.44
N PHE A 173 -13.30 16.04 3.56
CA PHE A 173 -12.28 16.77 2.84
C PHE A 173 -11.47 17.59 3.84
N ASN A 174 -10.15 17.37 3.85
CA ASN A 174 -9.22 18.18 4.64
C ASN A 174 -8.19 18.84 3.72
N GLU A 175 -7.74 20.04 4.08
CA GLU A 175 -6.63 20.72 3.40
C GLU A 175 -5.42 20.74 4.31
N GLN A 176 -4.26 20.35 3.79
CA GLN A 176 -3.01 20.48 4.53
C GLN A 176 -2.63 21.96 4.65
N PRO A 177 -2.42 22.49 5.88
CA PRO A 177 -2.03 23.87 6.08
C PRO A 177 -0.85 24.27 5.21
N ARG A 178 -1.03 25.34 4.44
CA ARG A 178 0.03 25.91 3.57
C ARG A 178 1.09 26.63 4.41
N LYS A 179 0.65 27.28 5.49
CA LYS A 179 1.52 28.04 6.39
C LYS A 179 2.40 27.07 7.19
N GLY A 180 3.72 27.27 7.13
CA GLY A 180 4.69 26.46 7.87
C GLY A 180 5.19 25.23 7.12
N ARG A 181 4.88 25.06 5.82
CA ARG A 181 5.55 24.05 5.00
C ARG A 181 7.04 24.39 4.94
N VAL A 182 7.85 23.54 5.56
CA VAL A 182 9.32 23.66 5.54
C VAL A 182 9.79 23.40 4.12
N ASP A 183 10.65 24.27 3.61
CA ASP A 183 11.40 23.98 2.39
C ASP A 183 12.34 22.82 2.67
N GLU A 184 12.14 21.71 1.97
CA GLU A 184 13.01 20.54 2.07
C GLU A 184 14.31 20.76 1.28
N GLY A 185 14.54 21.94 0.70
CA GLY A 185 15.75 22.30 -0.04
C GLY A 185 15.72 21.81 -1.49
N SER A 186 16.89 21.65 -2.10
CA SER A 186 17.05 21.29 -3.52
C SER A 186 17.97 20.08 -3.74
N ASP A 187 18.11 19.21 -2.72
CA ASP A 187 18.99 18.04 -2.81
C ASP A 187 18.60 17.14 -4.00
N PRO A 188 19.58 16.69 -4.81
CA PRO A 188 19.30 15.73 -5.88
C PRO A 188 18.90 14.36 -5.30
N ASP A 189 17.98 13.69 -6.00
CA ASP A 189 17.55 12.33 -5.67
C ASP A 189 18.72 11.34 -5.83
N LYS A 190 18.98 10.55 -4.78
CA LYS A 190 19.86 9.37 -4.84
C LYS A 190 19.13 8.15 -4.29
N ALA A 191 19.53 6.95 -4.71
CA ALA A 191 18.87 5.69 -4.35
C ALA A 191 18.57 5.51 -2.85
N ASN A 192 19.44 6.03 -1.97
CA ASN A 192 19.27 5.99 -0.50
C ASN A 192 19.36 7.38 0.14
N LYS A 193 19.02 8.43 -0.62
CA LYS A 193 18.88 9.78 -0.10
C LYS A 193 17.79 10.47 -0.93
N PRO A 194 16.52 10.39 -0.50
CA PRO A 194 15.43 11.03 -1.21
C PRO A 194 15.70 12.54 -1.28
N GLY A 195 15.50 13.13 -2.45
CA GLY A 195 15.55 14.56 -2.69
C GLY A 195 14.32 15.25 -2.09
N ALA A 196 14.32 16.58 -2.17
CA ALA A 196 13.34 17.42 -1.49
C ALA A 196 11.88 17.13 -1.89
N ARG A 197 11.63 16.78 -3.16
CA ARG A 197 10.29 16.45 -3.66
C ARG A 197 9.75 15.17 -2.99
N VAL A 198 10.57 14.13 -2.90
CA VAL A 198 10.20 12.87 -2.25
C VAL A 198 10.01 13.06 -0.75
N ARG A 199 10.89 13.83 -0.08
CA ARG A 199 10.73 14.14 1.35
C ARG A 199 9.42 14.88 1.65
N ARG A 200 9.05 15.81 0.78
CA ARG A 200 7.75 16.50 0.85
C ARG A 200 6.60 15.52 0.68
N GLN A 201 6.65 14.62 -0.31
CA GLN A 201 5.63 13.57 -0.45
C GLN A 201 5.49 12.73 0.81
N THR A 202 6.61 12.31 1.43
CA THR A 202 6.57 11.59 2.71
C THR A 202 5.90 12.41 3.81
N ARG A 203 6.17 13.71 3.90
CA ARG A 203 5.53 14.60 4.89
C ARG A 203 4.04 14.78 4.64
N ASP A 204 3.64 14.93 3.38
CA ASP A 204 2.24 15.12 2.98
C ASP A 204 1.42 13.85 3.28
N LEU A 205 2.03 12.68 3.05
CA LEU A 205 1.50 11.39 3.48
C LEU A 205 1.41 11.27 5.02
N VAL A 206 2.45 11.66 5.76
CA VAL A 206 2.41 11.69 7.24
C VAL A 206 1.28 12.58 7.73
N TYR A 207 1.11 13.76 7.12
CA TYR A 207 0.01 14.65 7.45
C TYR A 207 -1.34 13.99 7.20
N THR A 208 -1.49 13.33 6.05
CA THR A 208 -2.70 12.58 5.66
C THR A 208 -3.03 11.46 6.65
N LEU A 209 -2.04 10.64 7.03
CA LEU A 209 -2.21 9.60 8.06
C LEU A 209 -2.66 10.17 9.40
N ARG A 210 -2.17 11.35 9.77
CA ARG A 210 -2.57 12.05 10.99
C ARG A 210 -3.95 12.69 10.95
N GLN A 211 -4.59 12.73 9.78
CA GLN A 211 -6.01 13.10 9.66
C GLN A 211 -6.94 11.91 9.88
N PHE A 212 -6.41 10.68 10.03
CA PHE A 212 -7.21 9.48 10.26
C PHE A 212 -8.15 9.66 11.46
N PRO A 213 -9.46 9.45 11.30
CA PRO A 213 -10.42 9.59 12.38
C PRO A 213 -10.25 8.45 13.39
N SER A 214 -10.16 8.80 14.68
CA SER A 214 -9.81 7.85 15.75
C SER A 214 -10.87 6.77 16.03
N ASP A 215 -12.08 6.92 15.48
CA ASP A 215 -13.21 6.03 15.68
C ASP A 215 -13.35 4.94 14.61
N SER A 216 -12.57 4.98 13.53
CA SER A 216 -12.53 3.91 12.54
C SER A 216 -11.65 2.74 12.99
N ALA A 217 -12.03 1.49 12.68
CA ALA A 217 -11.24 0.31 13.04
C ALA A 217 -9.97 0.15 12.19
N HIS A 218 -10.07 0.46 10.90
CA HIS A 218 -9.02 0.24 9.92
C HIS A 218 -8.89 1.43 8.98
N VAL A 219 -7.69 1.60 8.45
CA VAL A 219 -7.43 2.53 7.37
C VAL A 219 -6.92 1.79 6.15
N LEU A 220 -7.44 2.12 4.97
CA LEU A 220 -6.86 1.80 3.68
C LEU A 220 -6.21 3.05 3.11
N VAL A 221 -4.90 3.02 2.89
CA VAL A 221 -4.18 4.10 2.20
C VAL A 221 -4.13 3.80 0.70
N MET A 222 -4.57 4.76 -0.11
CA MET A 222 -4.46 4.71 -1.58
C MET A 222 -4.19 6.11 -2.14
N GLU A 223 -3.45 6.20 -3.23
CA GLU A 223 -3.21 7.43 -3.99
C GLU A 223 -4.45 7.80 -4.82
N ASP A 224 -4.49 9.06 -5.26
CA ASP A 224 -5.62 9.64 -5.99
C ASP A 224 -5.70 9.22 -7.47
N ASP A 225 -4.75 8.42 -7.95
CA ASP A 225 -4.65 7.89 -9.32
C ASP A 225 -4.76 6.35 -9.40
N PHE A 226 -5.50 5.76 -8.44
CA PHE A 226 -5.91 4.36 -8.45
C PHE A 226 -7.42 4.22 -8.38
N PHE A 227 -7.97 3.24 -9.09
CA PHE A 227 -9.37 2.86 -8.91
C PHE A 227 -9.50 1.46 -8.31
N PHE A 228 -10.66 1.19 -7.72
CA PHE A 228 -10.98 -0.13 -7.17
C PHE A 228 -11.29 -1.14 -8.28
N CYS A 229 -10.62 -2.29 -8.22
CA CYS A 229 -11.01 -3.43 -9.04
C CYS A 229 -12.44 -3.90 -8.70
N PRO A 230 -13.12 -4.61 -9.61
CA PRO A 230 -14.38 -5.25 -9.30
C PRO A 230 -14.28 -6.13 -8.04
N HIS A 231 -15.23 -5.97 -7.11
CA HIS A 231 -15.30 -6.68 -5.84
C HIS A 231 -14.14 -6.40 -4.86
N ALA A 232 -13.43 -5.28 -5.03
CA ALA A 232 -12.32 -4.93 -4.15
C ALA A 232 -12.74 -4.80 -2.68
N LEU A 233 -13.92 -4.23 -2.38
CA LEU A 233 -14.39 -4.07 -1.00
C LEU A 233 -14.69 -5.41 -0.31
N GLU A 234 -15.33 -6.34 -1.01
CA GLU A 234 -15.57 -7.70 -0.52
C GLU A 234 -14.25 -8.42 -0.25
N ALA A 235 -13.28 -8.30 -1.17
CA ALA A 235 -11.96 -8.89 -1.02
C ALA A 235 -11.17 -8.25 0.14
N ILE A 236 -11.28 -6.94 0.35
CA ILE A 236 -10.68 -6.22 1.48
C ILE A 236 -11.28 -6.74 2.80
N LEU A 237 -12.60 -6.78 2.95
CA LEU A 237 -13.25 -7.29 4.16
C LEU A 237 -12.84 -8.75 4.42
N TYR A 238 -12.86 -9.58 3.37
CA TYR A 238 -12.42 -10.97 3.44
C TYR A 238 -10.99 -11.07 3.98
N THR A 239 -10.07 -10.27 3.44
CA THR A 239 -8.65 -10.31 3.79
C THR A 239 -8.42 -9.87 5.23
N ILE A 240 -9.12 -8.82 5.70
CA ILE A 240 -9.09 -8.39 7.10
C ILE A 240 -9.57 -9.51 8.03
N HIS A 241 -10.73 -10.11 7.75
CA HIS A 241 -11.26 -11.21 8.56
C HIS A 241 -10.33 -12.43 8.57
N LYS A 242 -9.67 -12.72 7.44
CA LYS A 242 -8.70 -13.80 7.36
C LYS A 242 -7.43 -13.49 8.15
N ALA A 243 -6.91 -12.27 8.06
CA ALA A 243 -5.77 -11.81 8.85
C ALA A 243 -6.03 -12.02 10.35
N TYR A 244 -7.20 -11.61 10.86
CA TYR A 244 -7.57 -11.82 12.27
C TYR A 244 -7.62 -13.29 12.69
N ARG A 245 -7.93 -14.21 11.78
CA ARG A 245 -7.90 -15.66 12.07
C ARG A 245 -6.48 -16.23 12.08
N MET A 246 -5.60 -15.66 11.28
CA MET A 246 -4.20 -16.12 11.17
C MET A 246 -3.33 -15.53 12.30
N ASP A 247 -3.50 -14.25 12.59
CA ASP A 247 -2.80 -13.53 13.64
C ASP A 247 -3.75 -12.44 14.18
N SER A 248 -4.31 -12.62 15.37
CA SER A 248 -5.23 -11.63 15.95
C SER A 248 -4.59 -10.26 16.19
N ASP A 249 -3.25 -10.20 16.23
CA ASP A 249 -2.48 -8.98 16.43
C ASP A 249 -1.70 -8.52 15.19
N TRP A 250 -2.11 -8.90 13.98
CA TRP A 250 -1.45 -8.54 12.72
C TRP A 250 -1.08 -7.06 12.57
N LEU A 251 0.07 -6.75 11.98
CA LEU A 251 0.63 -5.41 11.84
C LEU A 251 0.03 -4.62 10.67
N THR A 252 0.00 -5.21 9.48
CA THR A 252 -0.49 -4.56 8.25
C THR A 252 -0.93 -5.61 7.23
N ILE A 253 -1.77 -5.21 6.28
CA ILE A 253 -2.16 -6.03 5.12
C ILE A 253 -1.90 -5.22 3.84
N LYS A 254 -1.28 -5.86 2.86
CA LYS A 254 -1.01 -5.31 1.54
C LYS A 254 -1.98 -5.92 0.53
N VAL A 255 -2.70 -5.10 -0.23
CA VAL A 255 -3.66 -5.51 -1.28
C VAL A 255 -3.40 -4.87 -2.65
N SER A 256 -2.36 -4.04 -2.76
CA SER A 256 -1.85 -3.48 -4.01
C SER A 256 -0.36 -3.17 -3.87
N TYR A 257 0.24 -2.50 -4.84
CA TYR A 257 1.68 -2.25 -4.94
C TYR A 257 2.09 -0.81 -4.61
N GLY A 258 3.40 -0.57 -4.48
CA GLY A 258 3.94 0.75 -4.10
C GLY A 258 3.50 1.18 -2.70
N PHE A 259 3.06 2.43 -2.54
CA PHE A 259 2.43 2.91 -1.29
C PHE A 259 0.90 2.68 -1.25
N ASN A 260 0.34 2.05 -2.28
CA ASN A 260 -1.10 1.85 -2.43
C ASN A 260 -1.54 0.54 -1.80
N GLY A 261 -2.80 0.48 -1.39
CA GLY A 261 -3.39 -0.76 -0.90
C GLY A 261 -2.79 -1.23 0.42
N ILE A 262 -2.43 -0.30 1.31
CA ILE A 262 -1.94 -0.64 2.65
C ILE A 262 -3.12 -0.52 3.62
N ILE A 263 -3.39 -1.59 4.35
CA ILE A 263 -4.40 -1.61 5.39
C ILE A 263 -3.72 -1.67 6.75
N LEU A 264 -3.99 -0.68 7.60
CA LEU A 264 -3.50 -0.63 8.97
C LEU A 264 -4.69 -0.67 9.94
N ARG A 265 -4.43 -1.14 11.15
CA ARG A 265 -5.37 -0.95 12.27
C ARG A 265 -5.20 0.45 12.83
N ALA A 266 -6.27 0.99 13.43
CA ALA A 266 -6.27 2.31 14.05
C ALA A 266 -5.06 2.56 14.97
N LYS A 267 -4.74 1.59 15.83
CA LYS A 267 -3.61 1.70 16.79
C LYS A 267 -2.22 1.76 16.15
N ASP A 268 -2.10 1.35 14.89
CA ASP A 268 -0.84 1.27 14.16
C ASP A 268 -0.60 2.51 13.27
N VAL A 269 -1.61 3.39 13.09
CA VAL A 269 -1.54 4.57 12.21
C VAL A 269 -0.53 5.61 12.69
N GLU A 270 -0.66 6.13 13.92
CA GLU A 270 0.25 7.17 14.42
C GLU A 270 1.69 6.66 14.59
N PRO A 271 1.95 5.45 15.13
CA PRO A 271 3.30 4.91 15.17
C PRO A 271 3.95 4.79 13.78
N PHE A 272 3.18 4.40 12.77
CA PHE A 272 3.67 4.37 11.39
C PHE A 272 3.94 5.77 10.83
N ALA A 273 3.02 6.72 11.02
CA ALA A 273 3.19 8.10 10.59
C ALA A 273 4.43 8.75 11.25
N SER A 274 4.64 8.51 12.54
CA SER A 274 5.84 8.94 13.27
C SER A 274 7.11 8.31 12.70
N TYR A 275 7.10 7.02 12.37
CA TYR A 275 8.23 6.35 11.74
C TYR A 275 8.60 6.95 10.39
N LEU A 276 7.60 7.15 9.51
CA LEU A 276 7.81 7.79 8.21
C LEU A 276 8.40 9.19 8.37
N PHE A 277 7.88 9.97 9.31
CA PHE A 277 8.35 11.33 9.54
C PHE A 277 9.80 11.36 10.02
N GLU A 278 10.15 10.55 11.02
CA GLU A 278 11.49 10.44 11.58
C GLU A 278 12.52 10.04 10.51
N HIS A 279 12.16 9.09 9.66
CA HIS A 279 13.08 8.50 8.69
C HIS A 279 12.99 9.09 7.28
N ARG A 280 12.17 10.11 7.05
CA ARG A 280 11.89 10.68 5.70
C ARG A 280 13.14 11.12 4.93
N ALA A 281 14.21 11.49 5.62
CA ALA A 281 15.46 11.91 4.99
C ALA A 281 16.35 10.75 4.53
N ARG A 282 16.03 9.51 4.92
CA ARG A 282 16.87 8.32 4.70
C ARG A 282 16.45 7.49 3.51
N ARG A 283 15.15 7.30 3.28
CA ARG A 283 14.60 6.47 2.20
C ARG A 283 13.27 7.04 1.70
N PRO A 284 12.87 6.75 0.44
CA PRO A 284 11.53 7.11 -0.05
C PRO A 284 10.44 6.37 0.74
N PRO A 285 9.19 6.87 0.74
CA PRO A 285 8.14 6.39 1.64
C PRO A 285 7.79 4.91 1.47
N ASP A 286 7.78 4.40 0.23
CA ASP A 286 7.56 2.99 -0.13
C ASP A 286 8.65 2.06 0.43
N HIS A 287 9.91 2.51 0.40
CA HIS A 287 11.02 1.78 1.03
C HIS A 287 10.93 1.83 2.57
N LEU A 288 10.57 2.98 3.15
CA LEU A 288 10.41 3.11 4.61
C LEU A 288 9.27 2.25 5.15
N GLN A 289 8.20 2.17 4.38
CA GLN A 289 7.08 1.27 4.61
C GLN A 289 7.53 -0.19 4.65
N THR A 290 8.18 -0.66 3.58
CA THR A 290 8.72 -2.03 3.46
C THR A 290 9.57 -2.38 4.68
N GLU A 291 10.49 -1.47 4.99
CA GLU A 291 11.40 -1.60 6.11
C GLU A 291 10.70 -1.74 7.47
N TRP A 292 9.63 -0.96 7.69
CA TRP A 292 8.90 -0.90 8.95
C TRP A 292 8.22 -2.21 9.29
N TRP A 293 7.51 -2.83 8.35
CA TRP A 293 6.85 -4.11 8.60
C TRP A 293 7.73 -5.34 8.36
N ALA A 294 8.80 -5.21 7.56
CA ALA A 294 9.82 -6.25 7.47
C ALA A 294 10.60 -6.34 8.80
N GLY A 295 10.72 -5.23 9.54
CA GLY A 295 11.48 -5.17 10.79
C GLY A 295 13.00 -5.10 10.55
N GLU A 296 13.42 -4.41 9.50
CA GLU A 296 14.84 -4.33 9.11
C GLU A 296 15.67 -3.57 10.15
N THR A 297 15.13 -2.51 10.74
CA THR A 297 15.80 -1.68 11.76
C THR A 297 15.48 -2.16 13.18
N ALA A 298 16.31 -1.80 14.17
CA ALA A 298 16.03 -2.13 15.57
C ALA A 298 14.70 -1.55 16.07
N GLN A 299 14.36 -0.32 15.67
CA GLN A 299 13.11 0.35 16.01
C GLN A 299 11.90 -0.37 15.39
N SER A 300 11.94 -0.65 14.08
CA SER A 300 10.86 -1.34 13.38
C SER A 300 10.69 -2.79 13.88
N ARG A 301 11.78 -3.51 14.13
CA ARG A 301 11.75 -4.86 14.70
C ARG A 301 11.14 -4.89 16.10
N LYS A 302 11.53 -3.94 16.95
CA LYS A 302 10.97 -3.77 18.29
C LYS A 302 9.47 -3.48 18.22
N TYR A 303 9.04 -2.63 17.29
CA TYR A 303 7.62 -2.32 17.10
C TYR A 303 6.84 -3.52 16.55
N LYS A 304 7.37 -4.20 15.52
CA LYS A 304 6.78 -5.40 14.92
C LYS A 304 6.53 -6.47 15.99
N ASN A 305 7.51 -6.74 16.86
CA ASN A 305 7.37 -7.64 18.01
C ASN A 305 6.72 -9.00 17.67
N GLY A 306 7.11 -9.59 16.54
CA GLY A 306 6.57 -10.88 16.07
C GLY A 306 5.21 -10.81 15.35
N ARG A 307 4.53 -9.66 15.30
CA ARG A 307 3.30 -9.47 14.54
C ARG A 307 3.50 -9.69 13.05
N SER A 308 2.51 -10.28 12.41
CA SER A 308 2.53 -10.61 10.98
C SER A 308 2.22 -9.40 10.12
N TYR A 309 2.91 -9.24 8.99
CA TYR A 309 2.41 -8.41 7.89
C TYR A 309 1.95 -9.36 6.80
N PHE A 310 0.77 -9.11 6.24
CA PHE A 310 0.19 -9.97 5.22
C PHE A 310 0.18 -9.31 3.86
N VAL A 311 0.29 -10.14 2.83
CA VAL A 311 0.19 -9.77 1.42
C VAL A 311 -0.91 -10.62 0.83
N PHE A 312 -1.97 -9.98 0.34
CA PHE A 312 -3.02 -10.65 -0.42
C PHE A 312 -2.47 -11.08 -1.78
N ARG A 313 -2.94 -12.20 -2.33
CA ARG A 313 -2.37 -12.74 -3.56
C ARG A 313 -2.57 -11.83 -4.76
N TYR A 314 -3.71 -11.16 -4.85
CA TYR A 314 -4.14 -10.46 -6.06
C TYR A 314 -4.18 -8.95 -5.85
N ASN A 315 -3.79 -8.20 -6.88
CA ASN A 315 -3.86 -6.74 -6.89
C ASN A 315 -5.32 -6.28 -6.96
N LEU A 316 -5.75 -5.49 -5.97
CA LEU A 316 -7.13 -4.98 -5.84
C LEU A 316 -7.30 -3.52 -6.32
N LEU A 317 -6.22 -2.85 -6.70
CA LEU A 317 -6.24 -1.47 -7.16
C LEU A 317 -5.47 -1.33 -8.48
N GLU A 318 -6.04 -0.65 -9.46
CA GLU A 318 -5.38 -0.43 -10.76
C GLU A 318 -5.04 1.05 -10.95
N HIS A 319 -3.79 1.30 -11.34
CA HIS A 319 -3.27 2.65 -11.53
C HIS A 319 -3.70 3.23 -12.88
N ILE A 320 -4.34 4.40 -12.85
CA ILE A 320 -4.78 5.15 -14.03
C ILE A 320 -3.86 6.32 -14.38
N GLY A 321 -2.89 6.60 -13.51
CA GLY A 321 -1.93 7.66 -13.72
C GLY A 321 -1.07 7.43 -14.97
N ILE A 322 -1.10 8.37 -15.91
CA ILE A 322 -0.09 8.46 -16.98
C ILE A 322 1.00 9.48 -16.64
N LYS A 323 0.73 10.40 -15.70
CA LYS A 323 1.63 11.47 -15.26
C LYS A 323 1.96 11.32 -13.78
N SER A 324 3.21 10.96 -13.51
CA SER A 324 3.72 10.86 -12.14
C SER A 324 3.84 12.25 -11.51
N SER A 325 3.47 12.34 -10.23
CA SER A 325 3.73 13.51 -9.39
C SER A 325 5.21 13.64 -8.99
N LEU A 326 6.10 12.75 -9.43
CA LEU A 326 7.54 12.77 -9.15
C LEU A 326 8.42 12.83 -10.39
N ARG A 327 8.02 12.18 -11.50
CA ARG A 327 8.85 11.97 -12.70
C ARG A 327 8.21 12.62 -13.93
N SER A 328 9.05 13.11 -14.84
CA SER A 328 8.62 13.66 -16.14
C SER A 328 8.41 12.59 -17.21
N THR A 329 8.98 11.39 -17.01
CA THR A 329 8.86 10.26 -17.93
C THR A 329 7.62 9.44 -17.64
N GLU A 330 6.89 9.05 -18.68
CA GLU A 330 5.81 8.07 -18.59
C GLU A 330 6.34 6.74 -18.01
N MET A 331 5.59 6.17 -17.09
CA MET A 331 5.88 4.86 -16.54
C MET A 331 5.12 3.80 -17.36
N ARG A 332 5.79 2.70 -17.71
CA ARG A 332 5.18 1.54 -18.37
C ARG A 332 5.19 0.35 -17.41
N GLY A 333 4.16 -0.49 -17.48
CA GLY A 333 4.10 -1.77 -16.76
C GLY A 333 3.57 -1.67 -15.34
N PHE A 334 2.37 -1.11 -15.17
CA PHE A 334 1.66 -1.12 -13.89
C PHE A 334 0.94 -2.45 -13.64
N GLY A 335 0.69 -2.75 -12.37
CA GLY A 335 -0.13 -3.89 -12.00
C GLY A 335 -1.58 -3.68 -12.41
N VAL A 336 -2.18 -4.65 -13.08
CA VAL A 336 -3.60 -4.63 -13.47
C VAL A 336 -4.47 -5.33 -12.42
N CYS A 337 -5.78 -5.14 -12.50
CA CYS A 337 -6.72 -5.84 -11.63
C CYS A 337 -6.55 -7.37 -11.65
N GLY A 338 -6.49 -7.99 -10.47
CA GLY A 338 -6.37 -9.45 -10.34
C GLY A 338 -4.98 -10.00 -10.63
N GLN A 339 -3.99 -9.18 -11.00
CA GLN A 339 -2.62 -9.62 -11.19
C GLN A 339 -2.03 -10.13 -9.87
N GLU A 340 -1.26 -11.22 -9.91
CA GLU A 340 -0.58 -11.74 -8.71
C GLU A 340 0.46 -10.74 -8.20
N MET A 341 0.46 -10.44 -6.90
CA MET A 341 1.39 -9.50 -6.25
C MET A 341 2.77 -10.14 -6.01
N ASN A 342 3.41 -10.60 -7.08
CA ASN A 342 4.70 -11.28 -7.06
C ASN A 342 5.89 -10.28 -7.12
N THR A 343 7.11 -10.79 -7.32
CA THR A 343 8.33 -9.99 -7.39
C THR A 343 8.46 -9.11 -8.63
N ASP A 344 7.56 -9.23 -9.61
CA ASP A 344 7.52 -8.34 -10.78
C ASP A 344 6.86 -7.00 -10.43
N LEU A 345 5.96 -6.99 -9.44
CA LEU A 345 5.26 -5.80 -8.96
C LEU A 345 5.78 -5.27 -7.61
N MET A 346 6.37 -6.13 -6.79
CA MET A 346 6.66 -5.88 -5.38
C MET A 346 8.14 -6.09 -5.05
N PHE A 347 8.61 -5.45 -3.97
CA PHE A 347 9.89 -5.83 -3.35
C PHE A 347 9.83 -7.31 -2.93
N GLN A 348 10.96 -8.01 -3.01
CA GLN A 348 11.00 -9.45 -2.70
C GLN A 348 10.44 -9.81 -1.32
N VAL A 349 10.65 -8.95 -0.32
CA VAL A 349 10.12 -9.15 1.03
C VAL A 349 8.60 -8.91 1.10
N ASP A 350 8.05 -8.07 0.24
CA ASP A 350 6.60 -7.74 0.20
C ASP A 350 5.82 -8.54 -0.84
N ALA A 351 6.50 -9.38 -1.62
CA ALA A 351 5.89 -10.17 -2.67
C ALA A 351 5.18 -11.40 -2.10
N PHE A 352 4.04 -11.75 -2.68
CA PHE A 352 3.38 -13.02 -2.48
C PHE A 352 4.28 -14.16 -3.00
N ASP A 353 4.70 -15.07 -2.12
CA ASP A 353 5.51 -16.24 -2.49
C ASP A 353 4.59 -17.39 -2.89
N SER A 354 4.18 -17.45 -4.17
CA SER A 354 3.28 -18.50 -4.68
C SER A 354 3.86 -19.90 -4.59
N ARG A 355 5.19 -20.05 -4.46
CA ARG A 355 5.81 -21.37 -4.24
C ARG A 355 5.54 -21.88 -2.83
N LYS A 356 5.57 -21.00 -1.83
CA LYS A 356 5.29 -21.36 -0.42
C LYS A 356 3.79 -21.34 -0.12
N CYS A 357 3.10 -20.32 -0.60
CA CYS A 357 1.74 -19.98 -0.21
C CYS A 357 0.71 -20.15 -1.33
N GLY A 358 1.03 -20.83 -2.43
CA GLY A 358 0.11 -21.04 -3.55
C GLY A 358 -1.18 -21.80 -3.22
N HIS A 359 -1.26 -22.41 -2.02
CA HIS A 359 -2.45 -23.09 -1.50
C HIS A 359 -3.41 -22.16 -0.75
N THR A 360 -3.07 -20.89 -0.59
CA THR A 360 -3.86 -19.84 0.06
C THR A 360 -3.76 -18.55 -0.76
N ASP A 361 -4.49 -17.51 -0.37
CA ASP A 361 -4.47 -16.19 -0.99
C ASP A 361 -3.83 -15.12 -0.07
N MET A 362 -3.16 -15.53 1.01
CA MET A 362 -2.41 -14.66 1.91
C MET A 362 -1.01 -15.21 2.19
N CYS A 363 -0.03 -14.32 2.23
CA CYS A 363 1.37 -14.62 2.56
C CYS A 363 1.83 -13.67 3.70
N PRO A 364 2.58 -14.13 4.73
CA PRO A 364 3.00 -15.50 4.97
C PRO A 364 1.80 -16.40 5.27
N CYS A 365 1.95 -17.69 4.98
CA CYS A 365 0.98 -18.74 5.24
C CYS A 365 1.54 -19.71 6.27
N HIS A 366 0.65 -20.31 7.05
CA HIS A 366 0.96 -21.39 7.98
C HIS A 366 0.63 -22.74 7.33
N GLU A 367 1.32 -23.81 7.74
CA GLU A 367 1.02 -25.15 7.21
C GLU A 367 -0.44 -25.58 7.45
N ASP A 368 -1.04 -25.08 8.53
CA ASP A 368 -2.43 -25.32 8.89
C ASP A 368 -3.44 -24.61 7.97
N ASP A 369 -3.02 -23.61 7.20
CA ASP A 369 -3.90 -22.88 6.27
C ASP A 369 -4.40 -23.75 5.12
N LYS A 370 -3.77 -24.90 4.85
CA LYS A 370 -4.23 -25.90 3.89
C LYS A 370 -5.68 -26.34 4.13
N LYS A 371 -6.19 -26.24 5.36
CA LYS A 371 -7.56 -26.62 5.73
C LYS A 371 -8.57 -25.47 5.65
N ASN A 372 -8.10 -24.21 5.60
CA ASN A 372 -8.94 -23.01 5.74
C ASN A 372 -9.05 -22.20 4.44
N ASN A 373 -8.58 -22.73 3.31
CA ASN A 373 -8.76 -22.05 2.03
C ASN A 373 -10.27 -22.00 1.70
N TRP A 374 -10.83 -20.79 1.63
CA TRP A 374 -12.26 -20.58 1.39
C TRP A 374 -12.70 -21.16 0.04
N LEU A 375 -11.82 -21.10 -0.97
CA LEU A 375 -12.01 -21.74 -2.28
C LEU A 375 -12.15 -23.27 -2.17
N SER A 376 -11.60 -23.89 -1.13
CA SER A 376 -11.74 -25.33 -0.89
C SER A 376 -13.02 -25.70 -0.11
N MET A 377 -13.67 -24.72 0.54
CA MET A 377 -14.91 -24.95 1.30
C MET A 377 -16.14 -25.00 0.40
N GLU A 378 -16.13 -24.33 -0.76
CA GLU A 378 -17.22 -24.43 -1.75
C GLU A 378 -17.25 -25.79 -2.47
N ASN A 379 -16.11 -26.46 -2.63
CA ASN A 379 -16.06 -27.76 -3.32
C ASN A 379 -16.43 -28.98 -2.45
N LYS A 380 -16.76 -28.80 -1.16
CA LYS A 380 -17.08 -29.93 -0.25
C LYS A 380 -18.55 -30.04 0.15
N LYS A 381 -19.43 -29.14 -0.29
CA LYS A 381 -20.88 -29.32 -0.17
C LYS A 381 -21.46 -29.59 -1.56
N LYS A 382 -21.79 -30.87 -1.82
CA LYS A 382 -22.73 -31.25 -2.89
C LYS A 382 -24.02 -30.44 -2.69
N ILE A 383 -24.22 -29.43 -3.53
CA ILE A 383 -25.51 -28.77 -3.68
C ILE A 383 -26.42 -29.81 -4.38
N PRO A 384 -27.57 -30.20 -3.79
CA PRO A 384 -28.49 -31.11 -4.46
C PRO A 384 -29.01 -30.43 -5.73
N ALA A 385 -28.91 -31.14 -6.86
CA ALA A 385 -29.41 -30.68 -8.14
C ALA A 385 -30.93 -30.50 -8.08
N TYR A 386 -31.40 -29.25 -8.11
CA TYR A 386 -32.80 -28.96 -8.38
C TYR A 386 -33.04 -29.03 -9.88
N LYS A 387 -33.87 -29.99 -10.30
CA LYS A 387 -34.52 -30.00 -11.62
C LYS A 387 -35.69 -29.02 -11.57
N PHE A 388 -35.84 -28.22 -12.61
CA PHE A 388 -37.06 -27.44 -12.86
C PHE A 388 -37.85 -28.14 -13.97
N ASP A 389 -39.11 -28.46 -13.67
CA ASP A 389 -40.20 -28.51 -14.67
C ASP A 389 -40.69 -27.08 -14.94
#